data_AF-Q8RB51-F1
#
_entry.id   AF-Q8RB51-F1
#
_cell.length_a   1.000
_cell.length_b   1.000
_cell.length_c   1.000
_cell.angle_alpha   90.00
_cell.angle_beta   90.00
_cell.angle_gamma   90.00
#
_symmetry.space_group_name_H-M   'P 1'
#
loop_
_entity.id
_entity.type
_entity.pdbx_description
1 polymer ?
#
loop_
_entity_poly.entity_id
_entity_poly.type
_entity_poly.pdbx_seq_one_letter_code
_entity_poly.pdbx_strand_id
1 'polypeptide(L)'
;MKSRNLIDSFNYAIEGILHVFKTQRNMKIHFAIAIAVLFFCLFLDLTRVEFVIILFTISLVLIAEMINTAIETTIDMLVRNYNPMAKIAKNVAAGAVLIAAVNSVLVAYLIFFDRVNPWTKIVLVKIRESPIHVTVISILVVVFLTLILKVYFKKGTPMRGGMPSAHSAIAFSVATAITFMTANAFISTLSFLLALMVAESRVEGKIHTFSQVFVGAILGILFTVLIFQIIR
;
A
#
# COMPACT_ATOMS: atom_id res chain seq x y z
N MET A 1 30.66 -18.49 -1.10
CA MET A 1 31.86 -18.94 -0.36
C MET A 1 31.42 -19.97 0.67
N LYS A 2 32.18 -21.06 0.87
CA LYS A 2 31.87 -22.07 1.90
C LYS A 2 32.30 -21.50 3.26
N SER A 3 31.37 -21.17 4.16
CA SER A 3 31.74 -20.68 5.49
C SER A 3 32.45 -21.79 6.26
N ARG A 4 33.55 -21.44 6.93
CA ARG A 4 34.36 -22.42 7.67
C ARG A 4 33.88 -22.53 9.11
N ASN A 5 33.40 -21.43 9.70
CA ASN A 5 32.84 -21.36 11.05
C ASN A 5 31.56 -20.48 11.12
N LEU A 6 30.77 -20.62 12.20
CA LEU A 6 29.53 -19.86 12.44
C LEU A 6 29.73 -18.34 12.37
N ILE A 7 30.85 -17.84 12.91
CA ILE A 7 31.20 -16.42 12.92
C ILE A 7 31.33 -15.89 11.49
N ASP A 8 31.91 -16.68 10.57
CA ASP A 8 32.04 -16.28 9.16
C ASP A 8 30.67 -16.14 8.50
N SER A 9 29.72 -17.05 8.81
CA SER A 9 28.35 -16.97 8.30
C SER A 9 27.63 -15.68 8.72
N PHE A 10 27.80 -15.26 9.99
CA PHE A 10 27.25 -13.99 10.48
C PHE A 10 27.91 -12.80 9.80
N ASN A 11 29.24 -12.82 9.63
CA ASN A 11 29.96 -11.75 8.94
C ASN A 11 29.47 -11.59 7.49
N TYR A 12 29.29 -12.68 6.75
CA TYR A 12 28.75 -12.60 5.38
C TYR A 12 27.32 -12.06 5.33
N ALA A 13 26.47 -12.41 6.30
CA ALA A 13 25.11 -11.87 6.37
C ALA A 13 25.11 -10.36 6.65
N ILE A 14 25.97 -9.90 7.57
CA ILE A 14 26.13 -8.49 7.91
C ILE A 14 26.68 -7.71 6.71
N GLU A 15 27.69 -8.24 6.02
CA GLU A 15 28.22 -7.65 4.78
C GLU A 15 27.13 -7.50 3.72
N GLY A 16 26.25 -8.50 3.58
CA GLY A 16 25.08 -8.43 2.70
C GLY A 16 24.14 -7.27 3.06
N ILE A 17 23.79 -7.12 4.34
CA ILE A 17 22.94 -6.02 4.82
C ILE A 17 23.62 -4.66 4.55
N LEU A 18 24.91 -4.53 4.88
CA LEU A 18 25.68 -3.30 4.67
C LEU A 18 25.81 -2.96 3.19
N HIS A 19 25.97 -3.96 2.33
CA HIS A 19 26.02 -3.78 0.89
C HIS A 19 24.72 -3.17 0.37
N VAL A 20 23.57 -3.80 0.66
CA VAL A 20 22.25 -3.31 0.22
C VAL A 20 21.97 -1.91 0.76
N PHE A 21 22.31 -1.64 2.03
CA PHE A 21 22.16 -0.31 2.63
C PHE A 21 22.99 0.77 1.92
N LYS A 22 24.21 0.45 1.48
CA LYS A 22 25.08 1.42 0.80
C LYS A 22 24.67 1.65 -0.65
N THR A 23 24.27 0.60 -1.37
CA THR A 23 24.03 0.64 -2.81
C THR A 23 22.60 1.04 -3.17
N GLN A 24 21.59 0.61 -2.40
CA GLN A 24 20.19 0.81 -2.77
C GLN A 24 19.57 2.05 -2.10
N ARG A 25 18.99 2.94 -2.90
CA ARG A 25 18.31 4.16 -2.42
C ARG A 25 17.07 3.83 -1.61
N ASN A 26 16.25 2.88 -2.07
CA ASN A 26 15.01 2.49 -1.41
C ASN A 26 15.28 1.88 -0.03
N MET A 27 16.31 1.03 0.10
CA MET A 27 16.76 0.53 1.40
C MET A 27 17.08 1.67 2.39
N LYS A 28 17.80 2.71 1.97
CA LYS A 28 18.12 3.87 2.84
C LYS A 28 16.84 4.58 3.31
N ILE A 29 15.87 4.77 2.40
CA ILE A 29 14.58 5.39 2.73
C ILE A 29 13.81 4.54 3.74
N HIS A 30 13.67 3.24 3.48
CA HIS A 30 12.97 2.32 4.39
C HIS A 30 13.63 2.27 5.77
N PHE A 31 14.96 2.26 5.83
CA PHE A 31 15.69 2.27 7.10
C PHE A 31 15.53 3.60 7.86
N ALA A 32 15.57 4.74 7.16
CA ALA A 32 15.34 6.05 7.78
C ALA A 32 13.91 6.16 8.34
N ILE A 33 12.90 5.70 7.58
CA ILE A 33 11.50 5.66 8.04
C ILE A 33 11.37 4.71 9.24
N ALA A 34 12.01 3.54 9.20
CA ALA A 34 11.99 2.58 10.31
C ALA A 34 12.55 3.19 11.60
N ILE A 35 13.69 3.89 11.53
CA ILE A 35 14.27 4.61 12.68
C ILE A 35 13.30 5.66 13.19
N ALA A 36 12.71 6.47 12.31
CA ALA A 36 11.74 7.49 12.70
C ALA A 36 10.53 6.87 13.42
N VAL A 37 9.96 5.79 12.87
CA VAL A 37 8.82 5.07 13.45
C VAL A 37 9.18 4.49 14.83
N LEU A 38 10.34 3.85 14.97
CA LEU A 38 10.81 3.31 16.25
C LEU A 38 11.05 4.42 17.28
N PHE A 39 11.57 5.57 16.85
CA PHE A 39 11.72 6.74 17.71
C PHE A 39 10.35 7.23 18.20
N PHE A 40 9.34 7.34 17.31
CA PHE A 40 7.98 7.70 17.70
C PHE A 40 7.36 6.67 18.66
N CYS A 41 7.65 5.37 18.51
CA CYS A 41 7.16 4.34 19.43
C CYS A 41 7.62 4.56 20.88
N LEU A 42 8.75 5.24 21.12
CA LEU A 42 9.23 5.53 22.48
C LEU A 42 8.37 6.58 23.21
N PHE A 43 7.66 7.42 22.46
CA PHE A 43 6.80 8.48 23.00
C PHE A 43 5.32 8.09 23.03
N LEU A 44 4.98 6.91 22.51
CA LEU A 44 3.61 6.38 22.46
C LEU A 44 3.54 5.16 23.37
N ASP A 45 2.53 5.09 24.25
CA ASP A 45 2.40 4.06 25.30
C ASP A 45 2.05 2.65 24.77
N LEU A 46 2.69 2.17 23.71
CA LEU A 46 2.36 0.93 23.01
C LEU A 46 2.38 -0.30 23.93
N THR A 47 1.42 -1.19 23.72
CA THR A 47 1.45 -2.53 24.31
C THR A 47 2.58 -3.35 23.69
N ARG A 48 3.03 -4.38 24.40
CA ARG A 48 4.08 -5.29 23.90
C ARG A 48 3.72 -5.93 22.57
N VAL A 49 2.43 -6.27 22.38
CA VAL A 49 1.94 -6.89 21.14
C VAL A 49 1.99 -5.90 19.98
N GLU A 50 1.51 -4.66 20.19
CA GLU A 50 1.58 -3.60 19.18
C GLU A 50 3.03 -3.32 18.75
N PHE A 51 3.95 -3.24 19.71
CA PHE A 51 5.37 -3.02 19.41
C PHE A 51 5.98 -4.18 18.61
N VAL A 52 5.65 -5.43 18.94
CA VAL A 52 6.09 -6.61 18.17
C VAL A 52 5.55 -6.57 16.74
N ILE A 53 4.29 -6.16 16.54
CA ILE A 53 3.69 -6.02 15.21
C ILE A 53 4.42 -4.94 14.39
N ILE A 54 4.78 -3.81 15.00
CA ILE A 54 5.58 -2.76 14.33
C ILE A 54 6.95 -3.30 13.93
N LEU A 55 7.66 -3.99 14.83
CA LEU A 55 8.95 -4.60 14.52
C LEU A 55 8.84 -5.61 13.38
N PHE A 56 7.80 -6.43 13.38
CA PHE A 56 7.56 -7.43 12.35
C PHE A 56 7.30 -6.78 10.99
N THR A 57 6.45 -5.75 10.94
CA THR A 57 6.15 -5.06 9.68
C THR A 57 7.32 -4.28 9.11
N ILE A 58 8.12 -3.62 9.95
CA ILE A 58 9.39 -3.00 9.54
C ILE A 58 10.33 -4.06 8.97
N SER A 59 10.51 -5.17 9.69
CA SER A 59 11.40 -6.26 9.27
C SER A 59 10.96 -6.86 7.94
N LEU A 60 9.65 -7.05 7.73
CA LEU A 60 9.09 -7.57 6.48
C LEU A 60 9.46 -6.71 5.27
N VAL A 61 9.39 -5.38 5.40
CA VAL A 61 9.77 -4.44 4.33
C VAL A 61 11.26 -4.54 4.02
N LEU A 62 12.12 -4.57 5.04
CA LEU A 62 13.57 -4.67 4.86
C LEU A 62 13.96 -6.01 4.22
N ILE A 63 13.35 -7.11 4.66
CA ILE A 63 13.55 -8.45 4.07
C ILE A 63 13.12 -8.46 2.61
N ALA A 64 11.95 -7.90 2.28
CA ALA A 64 11.47 -7.83 0.91
C ALA A 64 12.44 -7.04 0.01
N GLU A 65 12.97 -5.90 0.50
CA GLU A 65 13.94 -5.08 -0.24
C GLU A 65 15.28 -5.80 -0.45
N MET A 66 15.74 -6.57 0.56
CA MET A 66 16.93 -7.41 0.42
C MET A 66 16.73 -8.52 -0.63
N ILE A 67 15.58 -9.18 -0.62
CA ILE A 67 15.23 -10.20 -1.62
C ILE A 67 15.14 -9.57 -3.01
N ASN A 68 14.53 -8.38 -3.13
CA ASN A 68 14.49 -7.65 -4.40
C ASN A 68 15.90 -7.38 -4.95
N THR A 69 16.79 -6.88 -4.10
CA THR A 69 18.17 -6.58 -4.47
C THR A 69 18.94 -7.85 -4.88
N ALA A 70 18.73 -8.96 -4.17
CA ALA A 70 19.35 -10.24 -4.50
C ALA A 70 18.89 -10.77 -5.88
N ILE A 71 17.59 -10.65 -6.17
CA ILE A 71 17.02 -11.02 -7.48
C ILE A 71 17.56 -10.11 -8.58
N GLU A 72 17.56 -8.79 -8.38
CA GLU A 72 18.10 -7.83 -9.35
C GLU A 72 19.58 -8.12 -9.66
N THR A 73 20.40 -8.29 -8.63
CA THR A 73 21.84 -8.58 -8.77
C THR A 73 22.07 -9.91 -9.51
N THR A 74 21.28 -10.94 -9.22
CA THR A 74 21.36 -12.23 -9.91
C THR A 74 21.00 -12.10 -11.39
N ILE A 75 19.95 -11.34 -11.70
CA ILE A 75 19.52 -11.11 -13.09
C ILE A 75 20.56 -10.27 -13.85
N ASP A 76 21.10 -9.22 -13.23
CA ASP A 76 22.11 -8.34 -13.85
C ASP A 76 23.43 -9.06 -14.11
N MET A 77 23.75 -10.08 -13.31
CA MET A 77 24.89 -10.95 -13.55
C MET A 77 24.69 -11.84 -14.80
N LEU A 78 23.47 -12.34 -15.02
CA LEU A 78 23.17 -13.32 -16.07
C LEU A 78 22.76 -12.69 -17.41
N VAL A 79 22.13 -11.52 -17.37
CA VAL A 79 21.46 -10.91 -18.53
C VAL A 79 22.12 -9.59 -18.90
N ARG A 80 22.93 -9.61 -19.97
CA ARG A 80 23.63 -8.41 -20.48
C ARG A 80 22.81 -7.56 -21.46
N ASN A 81 21.86 -8.19 -22.16
CA ASN A 81 20.99 -7.53 -23.13
C ASN A 81 19.54 -7.58 -22.66
N TYR A 82 18.70 -6.67 -23.14
CA TYR A 82 17.29 -6.62 -22.76
C TYR A 82 16.59 -7.99 -22.93
N ASN A 83 16.03 -8.51 -21.84
CA ASN A 83 15.27 -9.75 -21.84
C ASN A 83 13.87 -9.51 -21.20
N PRO A 84 12.77 -9.80 -21.91
CA PRO A 84 11.42 -9.63 -21.37
C PRO A 84 11.16 -10.40 -20.06
N MET A 85 11.73 -11.59 -19.90
CA MET A 85 11.58 -12.41 -18.69
C MET A 85 12.33 -11.79 -17.50
N ALA A 86 13.52 -11.25 -17.75
CA ALA A 86 14.29 -10.52 -16.73
C ALA A 86 13.51 -9.29 -16.22
N LYS A 87 12.86 -8.55 -17.13
CA LYS A 87 11.99 -7.43 -16.76
C LYS A 87 10.82 -7.88 -15.87
N ILE A 88 10.16 -8.99 -16.20
CA ILE A 88 9.05 -9.51 -15.39
C ILE A 88 9.54 -9.89 -13.98
N ALA A 89 10.65 -10.62 -13.88
CA ALA A 89 11.19 -11.04 -12.59
C ALA A 89 11.55 -9.84 -11.69
N LYS A 90 12.22 -8.83 -12.24
CA LYS A 90 12.50 -7.57 -11.51
C LYS A 90 11.22 -6.83 -11.09
N ASN A 91 10.23 -6.75 -11.98
CA ASN A 91 8.96 -6.09 -11.66
C ASN A 91 8.19 -6.82 -10.54
N VAL A 92 8.21 -8.15 -10.53
CA VAL A 92 7.56 -8.96 -9.49
C VAL A 92 8.26 -8.75 -8.14
N ALA A 93 9.60 -8.76 -8.14
CA ALA A 93 10.39 -8.52 -6.94
C ALA A 93 10.13 -7.12 -6.35
N ALA A 94 10.13 -6.07 -7.19
CA ALA A 94 9.78 -4.72 -6.77
C ALA A 94 8.31 -4.61 -6.31
N GLY A 95 7.39 -5.36 -6.94
CA GLY A 95 5.99 -5.44 -6.53
C GLY A 95 5.81 -6.03 -5.13
N ALA A 96 6.64 -7.01 -4.74
CA ALA A 96 6.62 -7.59 -3.39
C ALA A 96 7.03 -6.56 -2.32
N VAL A 97 8.06 -5.75 -2.60
CA VAL A 97 8.46 -4.63 -1.72
C VAL A 97 7.31 -3.65 -1.54
N LEU A 98 6.63 -3.29 -2.64
CA LEU A 98 5.50 -2.35 -2.59
C LEU A 98 4.37 -2.87 -1.69
N ILE A 99 4.01 -4.15 -1.80
CA ILE A 99 2.98 -4.78 -0.96
C ILE A 99 3.39 -4.73 0.52
N ALA A 100 4.64 -5.09 0.83
CA ALA A 100 5.16 -5.03 2.20
C ALA A 100 5.13 -3.60 2.76
N ALA A 101 5.52 -2.60 1.95
CA ALA A 101 5.55 -1.20 2.34
C ALA A 101 4.15 -0.63 2.57
N VAL A 102 3.16 -0.99 1.74
CA VAL A 102 1.76 -0.61 2.00
C VAL A 102 1.29 -1.23 3.32
N ASN A 103 1.53 -2.53 3.52
CA ASN A 103 1.14 -3.20 4.75
C ASN A 103 1.74 -2.54 6.02
N SER A 104 3.02 -2.16 5.99
CA SER A 104 3.65 -1.50 7.14
C SER A 104 3.03 -0.14 7.45
N VAL A 105 2.68 0.66 6.42
CA VAL A 105 1.98 1.94 6.59
C VAL A 105 0.60 1.73 7.22
N LEU A 106 -0.13 0.70 6.80
CA LEU A 106 -1.46 0.40 7.36
C LEU A 106 -1.40 0.00 8.82
N VAL A 107 -0.46 -0.88 9.16
CA VAL A 107 -0.24 -1.29 10.54
C VAL A 107 0.16 -0.10 11.41
N ALA A 108 1.10 0.73 10.93
CA ALA A 108 1.51 1.94 11.64
C ALA A 108 0.32 2.89 11.86
N TYR A 109 -0.52 3.09 10.84
CA TYR A 109 -1.74 3.88 10.96
C TYR A 109 -2.66 3.31 12.04
N LEU A 110 -2.98 2.01 12.00
CA LEU A 110 -3.90 1.38 12.95
C LEU A 110 -3.40 1.48 14.40
N ILE A 111 -2.09 1.32 14.63
CA ILE A 111 -1.51 1.33 15.96
C ILE A 111 -1.34 2.76 16.50
N PHE A 112 -0.89 3.70 15.66
CA PHE A 112 -0.63 5.07 16.10
C PHE A 112 -1.87 5.94 16.15
N PHE A 113 -2.93 5.61 15.40
CA PHE A 113 -4.15 6.42 15.34
C PHE A 113 -4.73 6.69 16.74
N ASP A 114 -4.78 5.68 17.62
CA ASP A 114 -5.36 5.83 18.96
C ASP A 114 -4.43 6.60 19.94
N ARG A 115 -3.15 6.76 19.62
CA ARG A 115 -2.10 7.16 20.57
C ARG A 115 -1.65 8.62 20.43
N VAL A 116 -1.91 9.26 19.30
CA VAL A 116 -1.29 10.55 18.95
C VAL A 116 -1.99 11.79 19.57
N ASN A 117 -2.91 11.65 20.54
CA ASN A 117 -3.37 12.87 21.27
C ASN A 117 -4.00 12.66 22.68
N PRO A 118 -3.64 13.45 23.72
CA PRO A 118 -4.37 13.51 24.99
C PRO A 118 -5.83 14.04 24.93
N TRP A 119 -6.28 14.55 23.79
CA TRP A 119 -7.69 14.93 23.56
C TRP A 119 -8.62 13.75 23.20
N THR A 120 -8.09 12.53 23.07
CA THR A 120 -8.84 11.36 22.59
C THR A 120 -9.83 10.78 23.58
N LYS A 121 -9.77 11.02 24.90
CA LYS A 121 -10.70 10.34 25.84
C LYS A 121 -12.17 10.73 25.67
N ILE A 122 -12.47 11.94 25.17
CA ILE A 122 -13.85 12.37 24.83
C ILE A 122 -14.25 11.86 23.43
N VAL A 123 -13.27 11.55 22.60
CA VAL A 123 -13.41 11.13 21.20
C VAL A 123 -13.47 9.59 21.06
N LEU A 124 -12.83 8.83 21.96
CA LEU A 124 -12.72 7.36 21.95
C LEU A 124 -14.07 6.65 22.11
N VAL A 125 -14.95 7.17 22.96
CA VAL A 125 -16.33 6.66 23.08
C VAL A 125 -17.17 7.03 21.84
N LYS A 126 -16.79 8.08 21.12
CA LYS A 126 -17.44 8.53 19.87
C LYS A 126 -16.86 7.87 18.60
N ILE A 127 -15.66 7.30 18.66
CA ILE A 127 -14.93 6.78 17.47
C ILE A 127 -14.92 5.27 17.33
N ARG A 128 -15.17 4.50 18.40
CA ARG A 128 -15.50 3.07 18.23
C ARG A 128 -16.78 2.84 17.41
N GLU A 129 -17.61 3.88 17.28
CA GLU A 129 -18.75 3.96 16.36
C GLU A 129 -18.51 4.91 15.15
N SER A 130 -17.27 5.33 14.87
CA SER A 130 -17.01 6.32 13.82
C SER A 130 -16.69 5.70 12.46
N PRO A 131 -17.28 6.25 11.38
CA PRO A 131 -17.10 5.77 10.00
C PRO A 131 -15.67 5.96 9.42
N ILE A 132 -14.72 6.54 10.16
CA ILE A 132 -13.36 6.82 9.66
C ILE A 132 -12.53 5.54 9.42
N HIS A 133 -12.54 4.58 10.35
CA HIS A 133 -11.80 3.32 10.17
C HIS A 133 -12.35 2.50 9.00
N VAL A 134 -13.68 2.47 8.88
CA VAL A 134 -14.41 1.84 7.77
C VAL A 134 -14.02 2.48 6.44
N THR A 135 -13.90 3.80 6.40
CA THR A 135 -13.45 4.55 5.22
C THR A 135 -12.07 4.12 4.76
N VAL A 136 -11.09 4.11 5.67
CA VAL A 136 -9.71 3.73 5.34
C VAL A 136 -9.64 2.28 4.85
N ILE A 137 -10.29 1.35 5.55
CA ILE A 137 -10.35 -0.06 5.15
C ILE A 137 -11.00 -0.21 3.77
N SER A 138 -12.11 0.49 3.52
CA SER A 138 -12.83 0.40 2.24
C SER A 138 -11.98 0.84 1.05
N ILE A 139 -11.26 1.96 1.19
CA ILE A 139 -10.38 2.48 0.13
C ILE A 139 -9.26 1.48 -0.15
N LEU A 140 -8.66 0.89 0.88
CA LEU A 140 -7.56 -0.07 0.70
C LEU A 140 -8.02 -1.34 0.03
N VAL A 141 -9.17 -1.88 0.44
CA VAL A 141 -9.77 -3.05 -0.23
C VAL A 141 -10.02 -2.75 -1.70
N VAL A 142 -10.57 -1.58 -2.03
CA VAL A 142 -10.79 -1.18 -3.44
C VAL A 142 -9.47 -1.04 -4.20
N VAL A 143 -8.42 -0.47 -3.60
CA VAL A 143 -7.08 -0.40 -4.20
C VAL A 143 -6.55 -1.79 -4.50
N PHE A 144 -6.52 -2.69 -3.52
CA PHE A 144 -6.01 -4.06 -3.71
C PHE A 144 -6.84 -4.84 -4.73
N LEU A 145 -8.18 -4.77 -4.64
CA LEU A 145 -9.07 -5.45 -5.58
C LEU A 145 -8.85 -4.98 -7.01
N THR A 146 -8.73 -3.67 -7.23
CA THR A 146 -8.51 -3.12 -8.58
C THR A 146 -7.15 -3.50 -9.14
N LEU A 147 -6.12 -3.60 -8.31
CA LEU A 147 -4.81 -4.12 -8.72
C LEU A 147 -4.89 -5.61 -9.10
N ILE A 148 -5.55 -6.46 -8.29
CA ILE A 148 -5.71 -7.89 -8.56
C ILE A 148 -6.48 -8.11 -9.87
N LEU A 149 -7.61 -7.43 -10.06
CA LEU A 149 -8.41 -7.55 -11.29
C LEU A 149 -7.61 -7.13 -12.51
N LYS A 150 -6.79 -6.08 -12.37
CA LYS A 150 -5.93 -5.59 -13.46
C LYS A 150 -4.85 -6.60 -13.87
N VAL A 151 -4.33 -7.37 -12.90
CA VAL A 151 -3.42 -8.50 -13.18
C VAL A 151 -4.16 -9.61 -13.93
N TYR A 152 -5.41 -9.92 -13.55
CA TYR A 152 -6.21 -10.97 -14.19
C TYR A 152 -6.55 -10.65 -15.65
N PHE A 153 -6.96 -9.40 -15.97
CA PHE A 153 -7.40 -9.01 -17.30
C PHE A 153 -6.25 -8.72 -18.30
N LYS A 154 -4.98 -8.80 -17.88
CA LYS A 154 -3.75 -8.76 -18.70
C LYS A 154 -3.71 -7.69 -19.82
N LYS A 155 -4.28 -6.50 -19.60
CA LYS A 155 -4.24 -5.38 -20.57
C LYS A 155 -3.62 -4.12 -19.93
N GLY A 156 -2.67 -3.49 -20.62
CA GLY A 156 -2.06 -2.21 -20.21
C GLY A 156 -1.00 -2.32 -19.11
N THR A 157 -0.52 -1.17 -18.64
CA THR A 157 0.39 -1.07 -17.47
C THR A 157 -0.41 -0.74 -16.19
N PRO A 158 0.08 -1.06 -14.99
CA PRO A 158 -0.66 -0.84 -13.73
C PRO A 158 -1.17 0.60 -13.53
N MET A 159 -0.48 1.61 -14.07
CA MET A 159 -0.85 3.02 -13.94
C MET A 159 -1.34 3.68 -15.25
N ARG A 160 -1.19 3.02 -16.40
CA ARG A 160 -1.70 3.50 -17.71
C ARG A 160 -2.40 2.37 -18.47
N GLY A 161 -3.72 2.47 -18.60
CA GLY A 161 -4.58 1.48 -19.27
C GLY A 161 -4.95 0.29 -18.40
N GLY A 162 -5.78 -0.62 -18.92
CA GLY A 162 -6.21 -1.85 -18.25
C GLY A 162 -7.61 -1.80 -17.61
N MET A 163 -8.16 -2.99 -17.34
CA MET A 163 -9.51 -3.18 -16.78
C MET A 163 -9.41 -3.74 -15.36
N PRO A 164 -10.04 -3.12 -14.34
CA PRO A 164 -10.78 -1.85 -14.34
C PRO A 164 -9.87 -0.61 -14.19
N SER A 165 -10.44 0.59 -14.32
CA SER A 165 -9.72 1.84 -14.00
C SER A 165 -9.58 2.04 -12.50
N ALA A 166 -8.35 1.91 -11.98
CA ALA A 166 -8.06 2.10 -10.56
C ALA A 166 -8.36 3.53 -10.06
N HIS A 167 -8.06 4.57 -10.86
CA HIS A 167 -8.35 5.96 -10.47
C HIS A 167 -9.85 6.20 -10.34
N SER A 168 -10.65 5.66 -11.26
CA SER A 168 -12.11 5.72 -11.17
C SER A 168 -12.61 4.95 -9.95
N ALA A 169 -12.11 3.74 -9.71
CA ALA A 169 -12.55 2.94 -8.57
C ALA A 169 -12.23 3.61 -7.22
N ILE A 170 -11.04 4.18 -7.06
CA ILE A 170 -10.65 4.90 -5.85
C ILE A 170 -11.50 6.17 -5.68
N ALA A 171 -11.68 6.97 -6.73
CA ALA A 171 -12.44 8.22 -6.64
C ALA A 171 -13.91 7.97 -6.25
N PHE A 172 -14.53 6.95 -6.83
CA PHE A 172 -15.91 6.56 -6.50
C PHE A 172 -16.02 5.87 -5.13
N SER A 173 -14.99 5.14 -4.69
CA SER A 173 -14.90 4.59 -3.32
C SER A 173 -14.84 5.72 -2.28
N VAL A 174 -14.02 6.75 -2.51
CA VAL A 174 -13.93 7.94 -1.65
C VAL A 174 -15.25 8.72 -1.62
N ALA A 175 -15.87 8.98 -2.78
CA ALA A 175 -17.15 9.68 -2.84
C ALA A 175 -18.27 8.93 -2.09
N THR A 176 -18.27 7.60 -2.20
CA THR A 176 -19.21 6.74 -1.47
C THR A 176 -18.95 6.79 0.03
N ALA A 177 -17.69 6.74 0.47
CA ALA A 177 -17.35 6.87 1.88
C ALA A 177 -17.76 8.24 2.46
N ILE A 178 -17.50 9.34 1.74
CA ILE A 178 -17.94 10.69 2.13
C ILE A 178 -19.47 10.75 2.28
N THR A 179 -20.21 10.07 1.41
CA THR A 179 -21.67 9.99 1.48
C THR A 179 -22.14 9.35 2.79
N PHE A 180 -21.55 8.22 3.17
CA PHE A 180 -21.87 7.54 4.43
C PHE A 180 -21.41 8.33 5.66
N MET A 181 -20.28 9.03 5.58
CA MET A 181 -19.75 9.81 6.71
C MET A 181 -20.54 11.08 6.99
N THR A 182 -20.97 11.78 5.94
CA THR A 182 -21.58 13.10 6.07
C THR A 182 -23.09 13.07 6.17
N ALA A 183 -23.73 12.01 5.65
CA ALA A 183 -25.18 11.89 5.54
C ALA A 183 -25.85 13.15 4.93
N ASN A 184 -25.09 13.93 4.14
CA ASN A 184 -25.52 15.19 3.59
C ASN A 184 -25.54 15.11 2.07
N ALA A 185 -26.73 15.29 1.48
CA ALA A 185 -26.94 15.16 0.05
C ALA A 185 -26.09 16.14 -0.78
N PHE A 186 -25.87 17.36 -0.27
CA PHE A 186 -25.07 18.38 -0.97
C PHE A 186 -23.58 17.98 -1.03
N ILE A 187 -22.98 17.59 0.10
CA ILE A 187 -21.56 17.17 0.15
C ILE A 187 -21.34 15.89 -0.66
N SER A 188 -22.30 14.97 -0.61
CA SER A 188 -22.29 13.72 -1.39
C SER A 188 -22.29 14.03 -2.89
N THR A 189 -23.17 14.93 -3.33
CA THR A 189 -23.26 15.35 -4.74
C THR A 189 -21.96 15.97 -5.24
N LEU A 190 -21.36 16.89 -4.46
CA LEU A 190 -20.06 17.49 -4.79
C LEU A 190 -18.94 16.45 -4.90
N SER A 191 -18.94 15.45 -4.02
CA SER A 191 -17.93 14.40 -4.02
C SER A 191 -18.08 13.45 -5.22
N PHE A 192 -19.31 13.12 -5.62
CA PHE A 192 -19.56 12.35 -6.84
C PHE A 192 -19.28 13.15 -8.12
N LEU A 193 -19.48 14.47 -8.12
CA LEU A 193 -19.04 15.34 -9.22
C LEU A 193 -17.52 15.31 -9.39
N LEU A 194 -16.76 15.38 -8.29
CA LEU A 194 -15.30 15.23 -8.35
C LEU A 194 -14.90 13.83 -8.85
N ALA A 195 -15.58 12.77 -8.39
CA ALA A 195 -15.31 11.42 -8.86
C ALA A 195 -15.60 11.26 -10.37
N LEU A 196 -16.66 11.90 -10.86
CA LEU A 196 -16.98 11.98 -12.28
C LEU A 196 -15.91 12.74 -13.07
N MET A 197 -15.40 13.87 -12.59
CA MET A 197 -14.30 14.59 -13.22
C MET A 197 -13.02 13.73 -13.29
N VAL A 198 -12.71 13.00 -12.22
CA VAL A 198 -11.57 12.06 -12.24
C VAL A 198 -11.80 10.97 -13.28
N ALA A 199 -12.99 10.39 -13.36
CA ALA A 199 -13.36 9.39 -14.37
C ALA A 199 -13.26 9.93 -15.81
N GLU A 200 -13.81 11.11 -16.06
CA GLU A 200 -13.82 11.79 -17.36
C GLU A 200 -12.39 12.07 -17.84
N SER A 201 -11.52 12.58 -16.96
CA SER A 201 -10.10 12.80 -17.28
C SER A 201 -9.37 11.55 -17.77
N ARG A 202 -9.82 10.34 -17.38
CA ARG A 202 -9.24 9.06 -17.83
C ARG A 202 -9.67 8.70 -19.25
N VAL A 203 -10.89 9.07 -19.63
CA VAL A 203 -11.45 8.85 -20.96
C VAL A 203 -10.89 9.87 -21.94
N GLU A 204 -10.92 11.15 -21.57
CA GLU A 204 -10.41 12.25 -22.41
C GLU A 204 -8.91 12.11 -22.67
N GLY A 205 -8.13 11.76 -21.63
CA GLY A 205 -6.70 11.48 -21.76
C GLY A 205 -6.36 10.24 -22.59
N LYS A 206 -7.36 9.54 -23.16
CA LYS A 206 -7.23 8.28 -23.91
C LYS A 206 -6.45 7.21 -23.15
N ILE A 207 -6.49 7.26 -21.81
CA ILE A 207 -5.80 6.30 -20.95
C ILE A 207 -6.66 5.07 -20.71
N HIS A 208 -7.98 5.26 -20.58
CA HIS A 208 -8.96 4.19 -20.41
C HIS A 208 -10.17 4.39 -21.32
N THR A 209 -10.78 3.30 -21.76
CA THR A 209 -12.09 3.34 -22.44
C THR A 209 -13.20 3.62 -21.44
N PHE A 210 -14.33 4.19 -21.89
CA PHE A 210 -15.51 4.41 -21.07
C PHE A 210 -15.90 3.19 -20.22
N SER A 211 -15.95 1.99 -20.81
CA SER A 211 -16.31 0.76 -20.10
C SER A 211 -15.35 0.41 -18.95
N GLN A 212 -14.04 0.68 -19.09
CA GLN A 212 -13.05 0.42 -18.04
C GLN A 212 -13.20 1.38 -16.86
N VAL A 213 -13.55 2.63 -17.15
CA VAL A 213 -13.85 3.66 -16.15
C VAL A 213 -15.15 3.33 -15.44
N PHE A 214 -16.21 3.01 -16.18
CA PHE A 214 -17.51 2.63 -15.66
C PHE A 214 -17.45 1.40 -14.72
N VAL A 215 -16.75 0.34 -15.14
CA VAL A 215 -16.54 -0.84 -14.27
C VAL A 215 -15.75 -0.48 -13.02
N GLY A 216 -14.74 0.40 -13.14
CA GLY A 216 -14.00 0.92 -11.98
C GLY A 216 -14.92 1.65 -11.00
N ALA A 217 -15.75 2.57 -11.49
CA ALA A 217 -16.71 3.32 -10.69
C ALA A 217 -17.67 2.39 -9.92
N ILE A 218 -18.26 1.40 -10.61
CA ILE A 218 -19.16 0.41 -9.99
C ILE A 218 -18.44 -0.37 -8.89
N LEU A 219 -17.22 -0.85 -9.15
CA LEU A 219 -16.44 -1.58 -8.14
C LEU A 219 -16.17 -0.73 -6.90
N GLY A 220 -15.78 0.54 -7.11
CA GLY A 220 -15.55 1.49 -6.02
C GLY A 220 -16.79 1.73 -5.16
N ILE A 221 -17.95 1.96 -5.78
CA ILE A 221 -19.22 2.14 -5.06
C ILE A 221 -19.60 0.85 -4.33
N LEU A 222 -19.67 -0.27 -5.05
CA LEU A 222 -20.20 -1.53 -4.55
C LEU A 222 -19.43 -2.02 -3.32
N PHE A 223 -18.11 -2.09 -3.41
CA PHE A 223 -17.29 -2.61 -2.32
C PHE A 223 -17.26 -1.65 -1.12
N THR A 224 -17.28 -0.33 -1.34
CA THR A 224 -17.42 0.61 -0.24
C THR A 224 -18.78 0.47 0.44
N VAL A 225 -19.89 0.36 -0.30
CA VAL A 225 -21.23 0.12 0.27
C VAL A 225 -21.26 -1.17 1.10
N LEU A 226 -20.74 -2.27 0.55
CA LEU A 226 -20.72 -3.56 1.26
C LEU A 226 -19.93 -3.47 2.58
N ILE A 227 -18.75 -2.86 2.56
CA ILE A 227 -17.90 -2.71 3.75
C ILE A 227 -18.59 -1.83 4.80
N PHE A 228 -19.23 -0.74 4.38
CA PHE A 228 -19.99 0.13 5.29
C PHE A 228 -21.27 -0.52 5.83
N GLN A 229 -21.89 -1.45 5.10
CA GLN A 229 -23.07 -2.19 5.56
C GLN A 229 -22.72 -3.34 6.51
N ILE A 230 -21.57 -3.99 6.33
CA ILE A 230 -21.14 -5.12 7.18
C ILE A 230 -20.64 -4.64 8.55
N ILE A 231 -20.04 -3.44 8.61
CA ILE A 231 -19.38 -2.92 9.83
C ILE A 231 -20.32 -2.01 10.66
N ARG A 232 -21.53 -1.74 10.16
CA ARG A 232 -22.57 -0.98 10.86
C ARG A 232 -23.55 -1.91 11.56
#